data_AF-A0A1T4Q7D8-F1
#
_entry.id   AF-A0A1T4Q7D8-F1
#
_cell.length_a   1.000
_cell.length_b   1.000
_cell.length_c   1.000
_cell.angle_alpha   90.00
_cell.angle_beta   90.00
_cell.angle_gamma   90.00
#
_symmetry.space_group_name_H-M   'P 1'
#
loop_
_entity.id
_entity.type
_entity.pdbx_description
1 polymer ?
#
loop_
_entity_poly.entity_id
_entity_poly.type
_entity_poly.pdbx_seq_one_letter_code
_entity_poly.pdbx_strand_id
1 'polypeptide(L)' 'AELKNLSRQYEKITQLYRETQLKFRSIVDLIFPQFDTTFTNLCCKTSLKVISAFPTPEAMLNADQDKLKSILKVSTHSEA' A
#
# COMPACT_ATOMS: atom_id res chain seq x y z
N ALA A 1 -9.11 -12.81 -33.00
CA ALA A 1 -8.33 -13.70 -32.10
C ALA A 1 -7.56 -12.91 -31.04
N GLU A 2 -6.96 -11.78 -31.41
CA GLU A 2 -6.11 -10.96 -30.54
C GLU A 2 -6.85 -10.33 -29.35
N LEU A 3 -8.06 -9.79 -29.55
CA LEU A 3 -8.85 -9.21 -28.47
C LEU A 3 -9.14 -10.22 -27.34
N LYS A 4 -9.51 -11.46 -27.71
CA LYS A 4 -9.76 -12.56 -26.76
C LYS A 4 -8.49 -12.93 -25.98
N ASN A 5 -7.33 -12.88 -26.62
CA ASN A 5 -6.05 -13.12 -25.95
C ASN A 5 -5.72 -11.98 -24.97
N LEU A 6 -5.94 -10.74 -25.39
CA LEU A 6 -5.72 -9.55 -24.55
C LEU A 6 -6.63 -9.55 -23.33
N SER A 7 -7.92 -9.86 -23.49
CA SER A 7 -8.87 -9.97 -22.36
C SER A 7 -8.41 -11.03 -21.34
N ARG A 8 -7.94 -12.19 -21.80
CA ARG A 8 -7.41 -13.24 -20.92
C ARG A 8 -6.14 -12.80 -20.19
N GLN A 9 -5.26 -12.06 -20.85
CA GLN A 9 -4.08 -11.49 -20.20
C GLN A 9 -4.46 -10.46 -19.14
N TYR A 10 -5.41 -9.59 -19.46
CA TYR A 10 -5.95 -8.61 -18.52
C TYR A 10 -6.55 -9.27 -17.28
N GLU A 11 -7.35 -10.34 -17.45
CA GLU A 11 -7.90 -11.12 -16.34
C GLU A 11 -6.80 -11.72 -15.45
N LYS A 12 -5.77 -12.33 -16.06
CA LYS A 12 -4.62 -12.89 -15.33
C LYS A 12 -3.87 -11.82 -14.53
N ILE A 13 -3.60 -10.68 -15.14
CA ILE A 13 -2.91 -9.56 -14.47
C ILE A 13 -3.78 -9.03 -13.31
N THR A 14 -5.08 -8.90 -13.53
CA THR A 14 -6.03 -8.44 -12.51
C THR A 14 -6.09 -9.41 -11.33
N GLN A 15 -6.10 -10.72 -11.60
CA GLN A 15 -6.06 -11.74 -10.57
C GLN A 15 -4.76 -11.67 -9.77
N LEU A 16 -3.61 -11.61 -10.45
CA LEU A 16 -2.30 -11.49 -9.80
C LEU A 16 -2.21 -10.22 -8.95
N TYR A 17 -2.75 -9.10 -9.44
CA TYR A 17 -2.82 -7.84 -8.70
C TYR A 17 -3.60 -8.03 -7.39
N ARG A 18 -4.80 -8.62 -7.44
CA ARG A 18 -5.62 -8.89 -6.24
C ARG A 18 -4.91 -9.81 -5.26
N GLU A 19 -4.31 -10.90 -5.74
CA GLU A 19 -3.57 -11.84 -4.91
C GLU A 19 -2.37 -11.16 -4.24
N THR A 20 -1.66 -10.29 -4.95
CA THR A 20 -0.52 -9.54 -4.42
C THR A 20 -0.96 -8.56 -3.33
N GLN A 21 -2.09 -7.87 -3.53
CA GLN A 21 -2.66 -6.98 -2.51
C GLN A 21 -3.05 -7.74 -1.24
N LEU A 22 -3.66 -8.93 -1.38
CA LEU A 22 -4.01 -9.77 -0.23
C LEU A 22 -2.77 -10.28 0.51
N LYS A 23 -1.73 -10.71 -0.21
CA LYS A 23 -0.45 -11.11 0.40
C LYS A 23 0.19 -9.95 1.14
N PHE A 24 0.24 -8.77 0.53
CA PHE A 24 0.75 -7.57 1.17
C PHE A 24 -0.03 -7.27 2.46
N ARG A 25 -1.36 -7.29 2.39
CA ARG A 25 -2.23 -7.11 3.56
C ARG A 25 -1.90 -8.08 4.69
N SER A 26 -1.80 -9.37 4.36
CA SER A 26 -1.48 -10.40 5.35
C SER A 26 -0.12 -10.20 6.00
N ILE A 27 0.87 -9.71 5.25
CA ILE A 27 2.21 -9.43 5.79
C ILE A 27 2.15 -8.20 6.70
N VAL A 28 1.49 -7.13 6.27
CA VAL A 28 1.33 -5.91 7.07
C VAL A 28 0.59 -6.21 8.37
N ASP A 29 -0.49 -6.98 8.33
CA ASP A 29 -1.25 -7.35 9.53
C ASP A 29 -0.40 -8.15 10.53
N LEU A 30 0.61 -8.89 10.07
CA LEU A 30 1.54 -9.66 10.90
C LEU A 30 2.59 -8.78 11.60
N ILE A 31 3.16 -7.80 10.88
CA ILE A 31 4.29 -6.99 11.38
C ILE A 31 3.85 -5.64 11.96
N PHE A 32 2.70 -5.14 11.53
CA PHE A 32 2.15 -3.84 11.86
C PHE A 32 0.62 -3.97 12.03
N PRO A 33 0.18 -4.62 13.12
CA PRO A 33 -1.24 -4.81 13.38
C PRO A 33 -1.96 -3.46 13.49
N GLN A 34 -3.23 -3.43 13.07
CA GLN A 34 -4.11 -2.24 13.07
C GLN A 34 -3.71 -1.14 12.07
N PHE A 35 -2.72 -1.36 11.20
CA PHE A 35 -2.35 -0.35 10.20
C PHE A 35 -3.52 0.02 9.26
N ASP A 36 -4.38 -0.96 8.97
CA ASP A 36 -5.60 -0.80 8.18
C ASP A 36 -6.68 0.09 8.82
N THR A 37 -6.64 0.25 10.15
CA THR A 37 -7.53 1.20 10.84
C THR A 37 -7.13 2.65 10.62
N THR A 38 -5.85 2.89 10.30
CA THR A 38 -5.31 4.23 10.07
C THR A 38 -5.45 4.65 8.60
N PHE A 39 -5.40 3.70 7.67
CA PHE A 39 -5.53 3.96 6.24
C PHE A 39 -6.72 3.21 5.64
N THR A 40 -7.73 3.94 5.15
CA THR A 40 -8.90 3.37 4.46
C THR A 40 -8.51 2.47 3.28
N ASN A 41 -7.39 2.77 2.61
CA ASN A 41 -6.81 1.92 1.59
C ASN A 41 -5.35 1.60 1.91
N LEU A 42 -5.08 0.35 2.28
CA LEU A 42 -3.74 -0.11 2.61
C LEU A 42 -2.77 -0.07 1.42
N CYS A 43 -3.25 -0.23 0.19
CA CYS A 43 -2.41 -0.19 -1.00
C CYS A 43 -2.34 1.21 -1.64
N CYS A 44 -2.72 2.28 -0.91
CA CYS A 44 -2.58 3.64 -1.43
C CYS A 44 -1.11 4.10 -1.45
N LYS A 45 -0.81 5.07 -2.32
CA LYS A 45 0.55 5.62 -2.49
C LYS A 45 1.17 6.08 -1.16
N THR A 46 0.37 6.70 -0.28
CA THR A 46 0.79 7.15 1.06
C THR A 46 1.17 5.98 1.95
N SER A 47 0.25 5.01 2.07
CA SER A 47 0.42 3.84 2.94
C SER A 47 1.67 3.05 2.55
N LEU A 48 1.86 2.80 1.24
CA LEU A 48 3.04 2.12 0.74
C LEU A 48 4.34 2.87 1.06
N LYS A 49 4.33 4.22 0.94
CA LYS A 49 5.49 5.04 1.34
C LYS A 49 5.76 5.01 2.84
N VAL A 50 4.71 5.05 3.66
CA VAL A 50 4.83 4.97 5.12
C VAL A 50 5.41 3.62 5.53
N ILE A 51 4.85 2.51 5.04
CA ILE A 51 5.35 1.15 5.32
C ILE A 51 6.78 0.95 4.79
N SER A 52 7.10 1.52 3.61
CA SER A 52 8.45 1.45 3.07
C SER A 52 9.47 2.25 3.89
N ALA A 53 9.06 3.35 4.53
CA ALA A 53 9.93 4.16 5.38
C ALA A 53 10.01 3.61 6.81
N PHE A 54 8.90 3.04 7.29
CA PHE A 54 8.70 2.58 8.67
C PHE A 54 7.98 1.22 8.65
N PRO A 55 8.72 0.10 8.50
CA PRO A 55 8.11 -1.23 8.35
C PRO A 55 7.55 -1.78 9.66
N THR A 56 7.94 -1.23 10.81
CA THR A 56 7.46 -1.65 12.14
C THR A 56 6.86 -0.47 12.91
N PRO A 57 5.91 -0.73 13.83
CA PRO A 57 5.35 0.31 14.70
C PRO A 57 6.43 1.06 15.49
N GLU A 58 7.44 0.36 15.98
CA GLU A 58 8.58 0.92 16.70
C GLU A 58 9.42 1.86 15.83
N ALA A 59 9.66 1.50 14.56
CA ALA A 59 10.36 2.36 13.62
C ALA A 59 9.55 3.64 13.34
N MET A 60 8.23 3.54 13.31
CA MET A 60 7.35 4.70 13.15
C MET A 60 7.31 5.58 14.42
N LEU A 61 7.32 4.98 15.61
CA LEU A 61 7.35 5.69 16.89
C LEU A 61 8.68 6.42 17.14
N ASN A 62 9.79 5.82 16.70
CA ASN A 62 11.13 6.42 16.80
C ASN A 62 11.47 7.35 15.62
N ALA A 63 10.57 7.49 14.65
CA ALA A 63 10.77 8.35 13.51
C ALA A 63 10.69 9.83 13.90
N ASP A 64 11.49 10.65 13.21
CA ASP A 64 11.35 12.09 13.28
C ASP A 64 9.96 12.51 12.78
N GLN A 65 9.24 13.28 13.60
CA GLN A 65 7.89 13.76 13.30
C GLN A 65 7.87 14.59 12.01
N ASP A 66 8.94 15.33 11.71
CA ASP A 66 9.01 16.14 10.49
C ASP A 66 9.10 15.26 9.24
N LYS A 67 9.81 14.14 9.33
CA LYS A 67 9.89 13.13 8.28
C LYS A 67 8.54 12.43 8.07
N LEU A 68 7.86 12.07 9.16
CA LEU A 68 6.51 11.48 9.12
C LEU A 68 5.49 12.43 8.46
N LYS A 69 5.46 13.69 8.89
CA LYS A 69 4.60 14.74 8.32
C LYS A 69 4.90 14.98 6.84
N SER A 70 6.17 14.95 6.43
CA SER A 70 6.54 15.12 5.02
C SER A 70 5.97 14.00 4.13
N ILE A 71 6.04 12.75 4.58
CA ILE A 71 5.52 11.59 3.83
C ILE A 71 3.99 11.64 3.74
N LEU A 72 3.31 12.04 4.82
CA LEU A 72 1.86 12.21 4.84
C LEU A 72 1.41 13.38 3.95
N LYS A 73 2.11 14.51 3.99
CA LYS A 73 1.79 15.73 3.22
C LYS A 73 2.00 15.57 1.71
N VAL A 74 2.94 14.73 1.28
CA VAL A 74 3.19 14.42 -0.15
C VAL A 74 1.95 13.83 -0.84
N SER A 75 0.96 13.37 -0.08
CA SER A 75 -0.18 12.60 -0.60
C SER A 75 -1.48 13.38 -0.66
N THR A 76 -1.53 14.60 -0.12
CA THR A 76 -2.74 15.46 -0.16
C THR A 76 -2.83 16.29 -1.46
N HIS A 77 -1.96 16.06 -2.46
CA HIS A 77 -1.94 16.86 -3.69
C HIS A 77 -2.19 16.08 -5.00
N SER A 78 -2.63 14.82 -4.94
CA SER A 78 -3.02 14.02 -6.11
C SER A 78 -3.97 12.93 -5.60
N GLU A 79 -5.26 12.91 -5.87
CA GLU A 79 -5.97 13.19 -7.11
C GLU A 79 -7.34 13.84 -6.80
N ALA A 80 -7.57 15.02 -7.38
CA ALA A 80 -8.90 15.55 -7.71
C ALA A 80 -9.24 15.12 -9.14
#